data_AF-A0A0J1GQQ9-F1
#
_entry.id   AF-A0A0J1GQQ9-F1
#
_cell.length_a   1.000
_cell.length_b   1.000
_cell.length_c   1.000
_cell.angle_alpha   90.00
_cell.angle_beta   90.00
_cell.angle_gamma   90.00
#
_symmetry.space_group_name_H-M   'P 1'
#
loop_
_entity.id
_entity.type
_entity.pdbx_description
1 polymer ?
#
loop_
_entity_poly.entity_id
_entity_poly.type
_entity_poly.pdbx_seq_one_letter_code
_entity_poly.pdbx_strand_id
1 'polypeptide(L)' 'MAKNIRGNGDGENGENDSYTIHGRGIVSRDDLVEEVKNGKHPNHHVINRDGDEYVRSNPDCSESNNINKEK' A
#
# COMPACT_ATOMS: atom_id res chain seq x y z
N MET A 1 13.24 5.68 5.53
CA MET A 1 11.80 5.35 5.70
C MET A 1 11.02 5.96 4.56
N ALA A 2 10.33 5.14 3.77
CA ALA A 2 9.46 5.66 2.70
C ALA A 2 8.23 6.32 3.33
N LYS A 3 8.13 7.65 3.21
CA LYS A 3 6.95 8.40 3.69
C LYS A 3 5.75 8.22 2.76
N ASN A 4 6.01 7.99 1.47
CA ASN A 4 5.00 7.91 0.43
C ASN A 4 5.22 6.64 -0.40
N ILE A 5 4.35 5.66 -0.19
CA ILE A 5 4.24 4.46 -1.02
C ILE A 5 2.95 4.60 -1.80
N ARG A 6 3.04 4.47 -3.13
CA ARG A 6 1.89 4.48 -4.03
C ARG A 6 1.69 3.09 -4.60
N GLY A 7 0.48 2.56 -4.50
CA GLY A 7 0.08 1.37 -5.26
C GLY A 7 -0.03 1.71 -6.74
N ASN A 8 0.52 0.87 -7.61
CA ASN A 8 0.56 1.11 -9.04
C ASN A 8 -0.68 0.61 -9.80
N GLY A 9 -1.52 -0.23 -9.18
CA GLY A 9 -2.73 -0.77 -9.82
C GLY A 9 -2.44 -1.60 -11.07
N ASP A 10 -1.27 -2.23 -11.11
CA ASP A 10 -0.66 -2.88 -12.25
C ASP A 10 -0.96 -4.38 -12.37
N GLY A 11 -1.66 -4.96 -11.40
CA GLY A 11 -2.08 -6.35 -11.47
C GLY A 11 -3.35 -6.55 -12.30
N GLU A 12 -3.58 -7.81 -12.70
CA GLU A 12 -4.57 -8.20 -13.72
C GLU A 12 -6.00 -7.72 -13.41
N ASN A 13 -6.37 -7.63 -12.13
CA ASN A 13 -7.70 -7.18 -11.69
C ASN A 13 -7.71 -5.74 -11.11
N GLY A 14 -6.68 -4.94 -11.41
CA GLY A 14 -6.49 -3.61 -10.80
C GLY A 14 -5.93 -3.66 -9.38
N GLU A 15 -5.37 -4.81 -9.00
CA GLU A 15 -4.60 -5.01 -7.77
C GLU A 15 -3.19 -4.40 -7.88
N ASN A 16 -2.48 -4.31 -6.76
CA ASN A 16 -1.11 -3.80 -6.76
C ASN A 16 -0.12 -4.97 -6.78
N ASP A 17 0.47 -5.26 -7.93
CA ASP A 17 1.60 -6.18 -8.04
C ASP A 17 2.94 -5.48 -7.77
N SER A 18 2.97 -4.15 -7.97
CA SER A 18 4.10 -3.32 -7.61
C SER A 18 3.68 -2.03 -6.90
N TYR A 19 4.66 -1.48 -6.20
CA TYR A 19 4.51 -0.26 -5.43
C TYR A 19 5.62 0.71 -5.78
N THR A 20 5.26 1.98 -5.98
CA THR A 20 6.24 3.04 -6.16
C THR A 20 6.56 3.67 -4.82
N ILE A 21 7.81 3.51 -4.38
CA ILE A 21 8.37 4.23 -3.24
C ILE A 21 9.01 5.52 -3.75
N HIS A 22 8.49 6.66 -3.32
CA HIS A 22 9.04 7.95 -3.71
C HIS A 22 10.50 8.08 -3.23
N GLY A 23 11.43 8.29 -4.16
CA GLY A 23 12.87 8.38 -3.89
C GLY A 23 13.64 7.05 -3.88
N ARG A 24 12.98 5.90 -4.02
CA ARG A 24 13.64 4.58 -4.20
C ARG A 24 13.31 3.95 -5.56
N GLY A 25 12.12 4.19 -6.08
CA GLY A 25 11.64 3.59 -7.32
C GLY A 25 10.55 2.54 -7.07
N ILE A 26 10.36 1.68 -8.06
CA ILE A 26 9.34 0.63 -8.04
C ILE A 26 9.89 -0.59 -7.31
N VAL A 27 9.08 -1.18 -6.45
CA VAL A 27 9.36 -2.44 -5.75
C VAL A 27 8.21 -3.41 -5.94
N SER A 28 8.50 -4.70 -5.92
CA SER A 28 7.50 -5.77 -5.99
C SER A 28 6.63 -5.79 -4.74
N ARG A 29 5.41 -6.32 -4.86
CA ARG A 29 4.50 -6.56 -3.73
C ARG A 29 5.15 -7.38 -2.63
N ASP A 30 5.75 -8.52 -2.98
CA ASP A 30 6.36 -9.45 -2.01
C ASP A 30 7.44 -8.79 -1.15
N ASP A 31 8.40 -8.12 -1.80
CA ASP A 31 9.45 -7.36 -1.11
C ASP A 31 8.84 -6.34 -0.15
N LEU A 32 7.85 -5.55 -0.61
CA LEU A 32 7.26 -4.52 0.24
C LEU A 32 6.47 -5.11 1.41
N VAL A 33 5.73 -6.20 1.19
CA VAL A 33 5.01 -6.93 2.23
C VAL A 33 5.99 -7.39 3.30
N GLU A 34 7.11 -7.99 2.92
CA GLU A 34 8.14 -8.45 3.85
C GLU A 34 8.77 -7.26 4.61
N GLU A 35 9.05 -6.15 3.94
CA GLU A 35 9.59 -4.95 4.58
C GLU A 35 8.63 -4.33 5.60
N VAL A 36 7.32 -4.32 5.29
CA VAL A 36 6.27 -3.85 6.21
C VAL A 36 6.13 -4.79 7.40
N LYS A 37 6.14 -6.11 7.19
CA LYS A 37 6.13 -7.11 8.27
C LYS A 37 7.35 -6.98 9.19
N ASN A 38 8.51 -6.64 8.63
CA ASN A 38 9.73 -6.33 9.37
C ASN A 38 9.74 -4.94 10.03
N GLY A 39 8.64 -4.18 9.95
CA GLY A 39 8.50 -2.88 10.61
C GLY A 39 9.29 -1.73 9.96
N LYS A 40 9.81 -1.90 8.73
CA LYS A 40 10.53 -0.83 8.01
C LYS A 40 9.63 0.32 7.56
N HIS A 41 8.32 0.07 7.52
CA HIS A 41 7.28 1.01 7.07
C HIS A 41 6.19 1.20 8.14
N PRO A 42 6.46 1.94 9.23
CA PRO A 42 5.54 2.05 10.38
C PRO A 42 4.18 2.68 10.05
N ASN A 43 4.09 3.43 8.94
CA ASN A 43 2.85 4.07 8.48
C ASN A 43 2.04 3.20 7.50
N HIS A 44 2.43 1.94 7.31
CA HIS A 44 1.79 1.00 6.41
C HIS A 44 1.55 -0.32 7.16
N HIS A 45 0.53 -1.05 6.72
CA HIS A 45 0.20 -2.37 7.24
C HIS A 45 -0.08 -3.32 6.08
N VAL A 46 0.07 -4.62 6.35
CA VAL A 46 -0.29 -5.67 5.40
C VAL A 46 -1.74 -6.07 5.65
N ILE A 47 -2.52 -6.18 4.59
CA ILE A 47 -3.86 -6.77 4.60
C ILE A 47 -3.82 -8.06 3.78
N ASN A 48 -4.61 -9.06 4.18
CA ASN A 48 -4.85 -10.23 3.37
C ASN A 48 -6.22 -10.08 2.69
N ARG A 49 -6.28 -10.30 1.38
CA ARG A 49 -7.52 -10.30 0.59
C ARG A 49 -7.53 -11.55 -0.27
N ASP A 50 -8.48 -12.45 -0.02
CA ASP A 50 -8.65 -13.71 -0.74
C ASP A 50 -7.39 -14.61 -0.81
N GLY A 51 -6.50 -14.50 0.20
CA GLY A 51 -5.25 -15.26 0.27
C GLY A 51 -4.01 -14.46 -0.13
N ASP A 52 -4.18 -13.35 -0.86
CA ASP A 52 -3.09 -12.48 -1.28
C ASP A 52 -2.81 -11.36 -0.27
N GLU A 53 -1.53 -11.09 -0.03
CA GLU A 53 -1.08 -10.05 0.88
C GLU A 53 -0.77 -8.74 0.14
N TYR A 54 -1.38 -7.66 0.61
CA TYR A 54 -1.22 -6.33 0.04
C TYR A 54 -0.78 -5.34 1.11
N VAL A 55 0.07 -4.40 0.71
CA VAL A 55 0.43 -3.26 1.54
C VAL A 55 -0.58 -2.15 1.37
N ARG A 56 -1.10 -1.65 2.48
CA ARG A 56 -2.00 -0.50 2.55
C ARG A 56 -1.43 0.54 3.50
N SER A 57 -1.55 1.82 3.13
CA SER A 57 -1.23 2.91 4.04
C SER A 57 -2.22 2.90 5.21
N ASN A 58 -1.73 3.24 6.41
CA ASN A 58 -2.59 3.40 7.56
C ASN A 58 -3.66 4.45 7.24
N PRO A 59 -4.91 4.24 7.69
CA PRO A 59 -5.94 5.24 7.54
C PRO A 59 -5.47 6.51 8.26
N ASP A 60 -5.11 7.52 7.48
CA ASP A 60 -4.95 8.86 8.01
C ASP A 60 -6.36 9.36 8.32
N CYS A 61 -6.59 9.93 9.51
CA CYS A 61 -7.91 10.45 9.93
C CYS A 61 -8.45 11.58 9.00
N SER A 62 -7.76 11.86 7.90
CA SER A 62 -8.19 12.67 6.79
C SER A 62 -9.33 11.98 6.01
N GLU A 63 -10.55 12.48 6.23
CA GLU A 63 -11.79 12.07 5.55
C GLU A 63 -11.77 12.29 4.02
N SER A 64 -10.70 12.86 3.47
CA SER A 64 -10.56 13.19 2.05
C SER A 64 -10.65 11.99 1.10
N ASN A 65 -10.43 10.76 1.59
CA ASN A 65 -10.52 9.52 0.83
C ASN A 65 -11.80 8.71 1.12
N ASN A 66 -12.69 9.19 1.99
CA ASN A 66 -13.90 8.45 2.36
C ASN A 66 -14.96 8.62 1.25
N ILE A 67 -15.40 7.49 0.68
CA ILE A 67 -16.39 7.43 -0.42
C ILE A 67 -17.76 8.00 -0.01
N ASN A 68 -17.99 8.16 1.30
CA ASN A 68 -19.18 8.82 1.82
C ASN A 68 -18.98 10.34 1.93
N LYS A 69 -18.77 11.02 0.79
CA LYS A 69 -19.14 12.45 0.74
C LYS A 69 -20.66 12.48 0.65
N GLU A 70 -21.30 13.01 1.69
CA GLU A 70 -22.74 13.25 1.71
C GLU A 70 -23.18 13.91 0.40
N LYS A 71 -24.30 13.40 -0.13
CA LYS A 71 -24.98 13.94 -1.31
C LYS A 71 -25.57 15.32 -1.04
#